data_AF-A0A5N7WFA4-F1
#
_entry.id   AF-A0A5N7WFA4-F1
#
_cell.length_a   1.000
_cell.length_b   1.000
_cell.length_c   1.000
_cell.angle_alpha   90.00
_cell.angle_beta   90.00
_cell.angle_gamma   90.00
#
_symmetry.space_group_name_H-M   'P 1'
#
loop_
_entity.id
_entity.type
_entity.pdbx_description
1 polymer ?
#
loop_
_entity_poly.entity_id
_entity_poly.type
_entity_poly.pdbx_seq_one_letter_code
_entity_poly.pdbx_strand_id
1 'polypeptide(L)' 'MLDRIERTLVAGNRWLLILLLLAMACIVFANVVLRYTTGDSIVWAEEVARHMMIWVTFLGSGLVLRFGGHVAIDNLHRSV' A
#
# COMPACT_ATOMS: atom_id res chain seq x y z
N MET A 1 -12.46 -2.12 -26.72
CA MET A 1 -11.71 -0.88 -26.41
C MET A 1 -11.60 -0.65 -24.91
N LEU A 2 -12.70 -0.85 -24.17
CA LEU A 2 -12.76 -0.77 -22.70
C LEU A 2 -11.76 -1.69 -21.98
N ASP A 3 -11.58 -2.92 -22.45
CA ASP A 3 -10.65 -3.87 -21.81
C ASP A 3 -9.19 -3.42 -21.86
N ARG A 4 -8.81 -2.62 -22.88
CA ARG A 4 -7.45 -2.09 -22.99
C ARG A 4 -7.23 -0.94 -22.00
N ILE A 5 -8.25 -0.12 -21.78
CA ILE A 5 -8.25 0.96 -20.77
C ILE A 5 -8.17 0.34 -19.37
N GLU A 6 -9.01 -0.66 -19.10
CA GLU A 6 -9.04 -1.36 -17.82
C GLU A 6 -7.67 -1.95 -17.46
N ARG A 7 -7.05 -2.70 -18.37
CA ARG A 7 -5.73 -3.29 -18.13
C ARG A 7 -4.66 -2.24 -17.88
N THR A 8 -4.72 -1.11 -18.58
CA THR A 8 -3.76 -0.01 -18.42
C THR A 8 -3.94 0.67 -17.06
N LEU A 9 -5.19 0.93 -16.65
CA LEU A 9 -5.51 1.48 -15.33
C LEU A 9 -5.05 0.56 -14.19
N VAL A 10 -5.33 -0.74 -14.30
CA VAL A 10 -4.91 -1.74 -13.30
C VAL A 10 -3.39 -1.83 -13.23
N ALA A 11 -2.69 -1.84 -14.37
CA ALA A 11 -1.23 -1.86 -14.40
C ALA A 11 -0.64 -0.58 -13.80
N GLY A 12 -1.22 0.59 -14.12
CA GLY A 12 -0.82 1.88 -13.54
C GLY A 12 -1.01 1.91 -12.03
N ASN A 13 -2.18 1.50 -11.54
CA ASN A 13 -2.47 1.42 -10.11
C ASN A 13 -1.50 0.48 -9.39
N ARG A 14 -1.18 -0.68 -9.98
CA ARG A 14 -0.20 -1.63 -9.42
C ARG A 14 1.17 -0.99 -9.25
N TRP A 15 1.68 -0.32 -10.28
CA TRP A 15 2.98 0.36 -10.21
C TRP A 15 2.97 1.52 -9.22
N LEU A 16 1.89 2.30 -9.17
CA LEU A 16 1.71 3.38 -8.20
C LEU A 16 1.79 2.86 -6.75
N LEU A 17 1.11 1.74 -6.46
CA LEU A 17 1.16 1.11 -5.14
C LEU A 17 2.55 0.61 -4.77
N ILE A 18 3.26 -0.02 -5.71
CA ILE A 18 4.65 -0.47 -5.49
C ILE A 18 5.54 0.72 -5.14
N LEU A 19 5.43 1.82 -5.89
CA LEU A 19 6.22 3.03 -5.65
C LEU A 19 5.89 3.69 -4.31
N LEU A 20 4.62 3.79 -3.94
CA LEU A 20 4.19 4.34 -2.65
C LEU A 20 4.69 3.50 -1.48
N LEU A 21 4.57 2.18 -1.56
CA LEU A 21 5.08 1.27 -0.53
C LEU A 21 6.60 1.34 -0.41
N LEU A 22 7.32 1.37 -1.54
CA LEU A 22 8.77 1.51 -1.55
C LEU A 22 9.22 2.84 -0.94
N ALA A 23 8.56 3.95 -1.31
CA ALA A 23 8.85 5.26 -0.77
C ALA A 23 8.61 5.31 0.75
N MET A 24 7.47 4.78 1.22
CA MET A 24 7.15 4.68 2.64
C MET A 24 8.20 3.88 3.40
N ALA A 25 8.59 2.71 2.88
CA ALA A 25 9.63 1.87 3.47
C ALA A 25 10.98 2.59 3.54
N CYS A 26 11.41 3.25 2.47
CA CYS A 26 12.66 4.01 2.43
C CYS A 26 12.66 5.17 3.44
N ILE A 27 11.55 5.91 3.57
CA ILE A 27 11.43 7.03 4.52
C ILE A 27 11.53 6.52 5.96
N VAL A 28 10.76 5.49 6.31
CA VAL A 28 10.76 4.92 7.66
C VAL A 28 12.12 4.32 7.97
N PHE A 29 12.73 3.61 7.01
CA PHE A 29 14.06 3.04 7.15
C PHE A 29 15.12 4.13 7.37
N ALA A 30 15.12 5.18 6.55
CA ALA A 30 16.04 6.31 6.72
C ALA A 30 15.85 7.00 8.08
N ASN A 31 14.60 7.18 8.51
CA ASN A 31 14.30 7.75 9.84
C ASN A 31 14.83 6.88 10.97
N VAL A 32 14.70 5.55 10.86
CA VAL A 32 15.24 4.58 11.82
C VAL A 32 16.77 4.64 11.84
N VAL A 33 17.43 4.58 10.67
CA VAL A 33 18.89 4.65 10.58
C VAL A 33 19.40 5.94 11.21
N LEU A 34 18.83 7.09 10.80
CA LEU A 34 19.25 8.40 11.30
C LEU A 34 19.12 8.49 12.83
N ARG A 35 18.02 7.97 13.37
CA ARG A 35 17.75 7.95 14.80
C ARG A 35 18.76 7.13 15.58
N TYR A 36 19.21 6.00 15.04
CA TYR A 36 20.18 5.14 15.72
C TYR A 36 21.63 5.55 15.49
N THR A 37 21.97 6.20 14.37
CA THR A 37 23.34 6.65 14.08
C THR A 37 23.66 8.02 14.65
N THR A 38 22.70 8.93 14.61
CA THR A 38 22.90 10.37 14.87
C THR A 38 22.13 10.85 16.09
N GLY A 39 21.19 10.05 16.60
CA GLY A 39 20.28 10.44 17.68
C GLY A 39 19.09 11.27 17.21
N ASP A 40 19.17 11.88 16.04
CA ASP A 40 18.14 12.73 15.44
C ASP A 40 17.15 11.94 14.58
N SER A 41 15.89 12.40 14.53
CA SER A 41 14.85 11.83 13.69
C SER A 41 14.33 12.84 12.67
N ILE A 42 13.78 12.33 11.57
CA ILE A 42 13.11 13.13 10.55
C ILE A 42 11.72 13.50 11.11
N VAL A 43 11.55 14.76 11.52
CA VAL A 43 10.35 15.26 12.21
C VAL A 43 9.05 14.96 11.45
N TRP A 44 9.09 15.03 10.11
CA TRP A 44 7.91 14.83 9.26
C TRP A 44 7.73 13.38 8.76
N ALA A 45 8.70 12.48 9.01
CA ALA A 45 8.66 11.13 8.43
C ALA A 45 7.44 10.34 8.91
N GLU A 46 7.04 10.50 10.17
CA GLU A 46 5.87 9.83 10.72
C GLU A 46 4.58 10.30 10.03
N GLU A 47 4.44 11.61 9.81
CA GLU A 47 3.26 12.19 9.19
C GLU A 47 3.14 11.75 7.73
N VAL A 48 4.25 11.77 6.98
CA VAL A 48 4.27 11.33 5.59
C VAL A 48 4.01 9.82 5.48
N ALA A 49 4.58 9.00 6.35
CA ALA A 49 4.29 7.57 6.37
C ALA A 49 2.81 7.29 6.65
N ARG A 50 2.19 8.04 7.57
CA ARG A 50 0.75 7.91 7.88
C ARG A 50 -0.12 8.28 6.68
N HIS A 51 0.20 9.37 5.99
CA HIS A 51 -0.49 9.76 4.77
C HIS A 51 -0.30 8.74 3.64
N MET A 52 0.91 8.23 3.44
CA MET A 52 1.18 7.18 2.45
C MET A 52 0.40 5.90 2.74
N MET A 53 0.32 5.48 3.99
CA MET A 53 -0.47 4.32 4.42
C MET A 53 -1.95 4.48 4.07
N ILE A 54 -2.52 5.66 4.30
CA ILE A 54 -3.91 5.99 3.91
C ILE A 54 -4.08 5.81 2.39
N TRP A 55 -3.21 6.40 1.59
CA TRP A 55 -3.27 6.30 0.12
C TRP A 55 -3.11 4.86 -0.39
N VAL A 56 -2.15 4.10 0.15
CA VAL A 56 -1.94 2.68 -0.19
C VAL A 56 -3.18 1.86 0.13
N THR A 57 -3.84 2.12 1.26
CA THR A 57 -5.06 1.40 1.66
C THR A 57 -6.19 1.64 0.67
N PHE A 58 -6.48 2.90 0.33
CA PHE A 58 -7.54 3.23 -0.61
C PHE A 58 -7.25 2.73 -2.03
N LEU A 59 -6.06 3.00 -2.57
CA LEU A 59 -5.67 2.58 -3.92
C LEU A 59 -5.49 1.06 -4.03
N GLY A 60 -5.04 0.41 -2.96
CA GLY A 60 -4.78 -1.02 -2.87
C GLY A 60 -6.05 -1.84 -2.72
N SER A 61 -7.06 -1.30 -2.05
CA SER A 61 -8.30 -2.02 -1.71
C SER A 61 -8.93 -2.72 -2.94
N GLY A 62 -9.17 -1.98 -4.01
CA GLY A 62 -9.78 -2.50 -5.24
C GLY A 62 -8.90 -3.53 -5.98
N LEU A 63 -7.57 -3.37 -5.93
CA LEU A 63 -6.65 -4.32 -6.54
C LEU A 63 -6.63 -5.64 -5.76
N VAL A 64 -6.54 -5.57 -4.44
CA VAL A 64 -6.52 -6.74 -3.55
C VAL A 64 -7.85 -7.49 -3.60
N LEU A 65 -8.99 -6.79 -3.72
CA LEU A 65 -10.30 -7.42 -3.94
C LEU A 65 -10.32 -8.28 -5.22
N ARG A 66 -9.74 -7.80 -6.32
CA ARG A 66 -9.65 -8.56 -7.58
C ARG A 66 -8.82 -9.83 -7.46
N PHE A 67 -7.76 -9.80 -6.65
CA PHE A 67 -6.88 -10.95 -6.43
C PHE A 67 -7.31 -11.84 -5.25
N GLY A 68 -8.44 -11.53 -4.59
CA GLY A 68 -8.93 -12.29 -3.44
C GLY A 68 -8.02 -12.20 -2.20
N GLY A 69 -7.20 -11.15 -2.09
CA GLY A 69 -6.22 -11.01 -1.01
C GLY A 69 -6.74 -10.34 0.27
N HIS A 70 -8.00 -9.88 0.30
CA HIS A 70 -8.64 -9.47 1.56
C HIS A 70 -9.08 -10.71 2.32
N VAL A 71 -9.21 -10.57 3.64
CA VAL A 71 -9.85 -11.62 4.46
C VAL A 71 -11.28 -11.79 3.97
N ALA A 72 -11.50 -12.81 3.14
CA ALA A 72 -12.82 -13.22 2.73
C ALA A 72 -13.46 -13.98 3.90
N ILE A 73 -14.53 -13.43 4.45
CA ILE A 73 -15.40 -14.19 5.33
C ILE A 73 -16.19 -15.13 4.42
N ASP A 74 -15.67 -16.34 4.23
CA ASP A 74 -16.45 -17.41 3.64
C ASP A 74 -17.56 -17.75 4.63
N ASN A 75 -18.80 -17.43 4.27
CA ASN A 75 -19.94 -17.75 5.11
C ASN A 75 -20.13 -19.27 5.01
N LEU A 76 -19.56 -20.02 5.96
CA LEU A 76 -19.67 -21.47 6.11
C LEU A 76 -21.13 -21.85 6.44
N HIS A 77 -22.03 -21.62 5.50
CA HIS A 77 -23.42 -22.08 5.54
C HIS A 77 -23.66 -23.04 4.37
N ARG A 78 -22.81 -24.06 4.27
CA ARG A 78 -23.11 -25.27 3.50
C ARG A 78 -22.61 -26.50 4.24
N SER A 79 -23.31 -26.84 5.32
CA SER A 79 -23.28 -28.18 5.89
C SER A 79 -24.47 -28.40 6.82
N VAL A 80 -25.68 -28.47 6.25
CA VAL A 80 -26.69 -29.50 6.57
C VAL A 80 -27.42 -29.83 5.27
#